data_AF-A0A7S1UGJ1-F1
#
_entry.id   AF-A0A7S1UGJ1-F1
#
_cell.length_a   1.000
_cell.length_b   1.000
_cell.length_c   1.000
_cell.angle_alpha   90.00
_cell.angle_beta   90.00
_cell.angle_gamma   90.00
#
_symmetry.space_group_name_H-M   'P 1'
#
loop_
_entity.id
_entity.type
_entity.pdbx_description
1 polymer ?
#
loop_
_entity_poly.entity_id
_entity_poly.type
_entity_poly.pdbx_seq_one_letter_code
_entity_poly.pdbx_strand_id
1 'polypeptide(L)'
;DRELTGKASFVDLAGSERLKQSNSTNVGEVANINRSLFTLGKVIAALADEAAIQAAIRAGEGSAEDFIDSICVPYRDSVLTMLLKDSLGGSAKTLMFACANPT
;
A
#
# COMPACT_ATOMS: atom_id res chain seq x y z
N ASP A 1 7.55 27.73 -20.77
CA ASP A 1 7.80 26.32 -21.09
C ASP A 1 7.22 25.41 -20.01
N ARG A 2 6.50 24.36 -20.40
CA ARG A 2 6.02 23.33 -19.45
C ARG A 2 7.00 22.17 -19.48
N GLU A 3 7.75 22.00 -18.40
CA GLU A 3 8.65 20.88 -18.19
C GLU A 3 7.83 19.66 -17.69
N LEU A 4 8.00 18.51 -18.34
CA LEU A 4 7.37 17.25 -17.94
C LEU A 4 8.39 16.42 -17.15
N THR A 5 8.08 16.13 -15.90
CA THR A 5 8.90 15.28 -15.02
C THR A 5 8.14 14.02 -14.63
N GLY A 6 8.84 12.89 -14.55
CA GLY A 6 8.26 11.60 -14.17
C GLY A 6 9.25 10.78 -13.34
N LYS A 7 8.73 9.98 -12.41
CA LYS A 7 9.49 9.08 -11.56
C LYS A 7 9.00 7.65 -11.80
N ALA A 8 9.92 6.74 -12.11
CA ALA A 8 9.67 5.31 -12.17
C ALA A 8 10.41 4.63 -11.02
N SER A 9 9.71 3.80 -10.25
CA SER A 9 10.24 3.08 -9.10
C SER A 9 10.13 1.57 -9.35
N PHE A 10 11.25 0.86 -9.29
CA PHE A 10 11.28 -0.61 -9.28
C PHE A 10 11.65 -1.05 -7.86
N VAL A 11 10.76 -1.81 -7.22
CA VAL A 11 10.89 -2.19 -5.82
C VAL A 11 10.88 -3.71 -5.73
N ASP A 12 11.95 -4.27 -5.17
CA ASP A 12 12.02 -5.68 -4.81
C ASP A 12 11.65 -5.83 -3.33
N LEU A 13 10.64 -6.63 -3.05
CA LEU A 13 10.09 -6.80 -1.71
C LEU A 13 10.59 -8.12 -1.10
N ALA A 14 10.83 -8.10 0.20
CA ALA A 14 11.11 -9.32 0.96
C ALA A 14 9.92 -10.30 0.88
N GLY A 15 10.21 -11.58 1.13
CA GLY A 15 9.19 -12.62 1.14
C GLY A 15 8.12 -12.41 2.21
N SER A 16 6.90 -12.85 1.91
CA SER A 16 5.74 -12.74 2.80
C SER A 16 5.52 -14.02 3.64
N GLU A 17 6.57 -14.79 3.91
CA GLU A 17 6.47 -16.04 4.64
C GLU A 17 6.03 -15.85 6.09
N ARG A 18 5.23 -16.81 6.57
CA ARG A 18 4.75 -16.82 7.94
C ARG A 18 5.88 -17.19 8.88
N LEU A 19 5.97 -16.48 10.00
CA LEU A 19 6.95 -16.80 11.06
C LEU A 19 6.92 -18.29 11.48
N LYS A 20 5.73 -18.90 11.55
CA LYS A 20 5.56 -20.33 11.89
C LYS A 20 6.14 -21.30 10.86
N GLN A 21 6.31 -20.85 9.61
CA GLN A 21 6.88 -21.61 8.50
C GLN A 21 8.30 -21.17 8.18
N SER A 22 8.80 -20.12 8.85
CA SER A 22 10.16 -19.64 8.70
C SER A 22 11.09 -20.53 9.50
N ASN A 23 12.14 -21.02 8.85
CA ASN A 23 13.27 -21.69 9.51
C ASN A 23 14.30 -20.68 10.05
N SER A 24 13.99 -19.38 10.05
CA SER A 24 14.88 -18.34 10.56
C SER A 24 15.00 -18.41 12.08
N THR A 25 16.22 -18.34 12.59
CA THR A 25 16.48 -18.11 14.02
C THR A 25 16.18 -16.67 14.44
N ASN A 26 16.10 -15.72 13.48
CA ASN A 26 15.86 -14.31 13.73
C ASN A 26 14.37 -13.94 13.67
N VAL A 27 13.65 -14.24 14.75
CA VAL A 27 12.21 -13.95 14.89
C VAL A 27 11.89 -12.45 14.74
N GLY A 28 12.77 -11.58 15.25
CA GLY A 28 12.56 -10.12 15.22
C GLY A 28 12.58 -9.55 13.79
N GLU A 29 13.49 -10.06 12.95
CA GLU A 29 13.58 -9.67 11.54
C GLU A 29 12.33 -10.11 10.77
N VAL A 30 11.92 -11.37 10.88
CA VAL A 30 10.72 -11.87 10.19
C VAL A 30 9.45 -11.15 10.66
N ALA A 31 9.37 -10.78 11.93
CA ALA A 31 8.27 -9.97 12.43
C ALA A 31 8.24 -8.57 11.80
N ASN A 32 9.40 -7.93 11.64
CA ASN A 32 9.51 -6.60 11.02
C ASN A 32 9.22 -6.63 9.52
N ILE A 33 9.68 -7.66 8.79
CA ILE A 33 9.33 -7.89 7.38
C ILE A 33 7.80 -7.95 7.23
N ASN A 34 7.17 -8.88 7.98
CA ASN A 34 5.73 -9.06 7.94
C ASN A 34 4.96 -7.81 8.35
N ARG A 35 5.45 -7.05 9.34
CA ARG A 35 4.83 -5.78 9.73
C ARG A 35 4.83 -4.79 8.56
N SER A 36 5.96 -4.61 7.88
CA SER A 36 6.05 -3.65 6.76
C SER A 36 5.18 -4.06 5.56
N LEU A 37 5.16 -5.36 5.21
CA LEU A 37 4.32 -5.90 4.13
C LEU A 37 2.83 -5.83 4.47
N PHE A 38 2.46 -6.09 5.73
CA PHE A 38 1.08 -5.96 6.19
C PHE A 38 0.60 -4.50 6.13
N THR A 39 1.42 -3.55 6.59
CA THR A 39 1.10 -2.12 6.48
C THR A 39 0.98 -1.68 5.01
N LEU A 40 1.82 -2.19 4.11
CA LEU A 40 1.67 -1.95 2.67
C LEU A 40 0.31 -2.43 2.16
N GLY A 41 -0.13 -3.63 2.56
CA GLY A 41 -1.47 -4.15 2.24
C GLY A 41 -2.59 -3.25 2.76
N LYS A 42 -2.49 -2.75 4.00
CA LYS A 42 -3.46 -1.79 4.56
C LYS A 42 -3.52 -0.48 3.78
N VAL A 43 -2.38 0.05 3.34
CA VAL A 43 -2.31 1.27 2.53
C VAL A 43 -2.99 1.07 1.18
N ILE A 44 -2.73 -0.05 0.50
CA ILE A 44 -3.37 -0.37 -0.78
C ILE A 44 -4.89 -0.52 -0.62
N ALA A 45 -5.35 -1.19 0.44
CA ALA A 45 -6.77 -1.33 0.72
C ALA A 45 -7.44 0.04 0.97
N ALA A 46 -6.86 0.88 1.82
CA ALA A 46 -7.37 2.21 2.10
C ALA A 46 -7.42 3.11 0.85
N LEU A 47 -6.43 2.98 -0.05
CA LEU A 47 -6.44 3.68 -1.34
C LEU A 47 -7.54 3.19 -2.29
N ALA A 48 -7.84 1.89 -2.27
CA ALA A 48 -8.94 1.34 -3.05
C ALA A 48 -10.30 1.82 -2.52
N ASP A 49 -10.45 1.87 -1.20
CA ASP A 49 -11.65 2.41 -0.53
C ASP A 49 -11.82 3.91 -0.85
N GLU A 50 -10.75 4.70 -0.77
CA GLU A 50 -10.76 6.12 -1.16
C GLU A 50 -11.21 6.30 -2.62
N ALA A 51 -10.70 5.47 -3.54
CA ALA A 51 -11.09 5.52 -4.94
C ALA A 51 -12.58 5.15 -5.15
N ALA A 52 -13.07 4.15 -4.42
CA ALA A 52 -14.48 3.75 -4.45
C ALA A 52 -15.40 4.84 -3.90
N ILE A 53 -15.03 5.48 -2.79
CA ILE A 53 -15.76 6.62 -2.20
C ILE A 53 -15.82 7.78 -3.21
N GLN A 54 -14.69 8.13 -3.83
CA GLN A 54 -14.68 9.19 -4.85
C GLN A 54 -15.58 8.86 -6.06
N ALA A 55 -15.69 7.58 -6.44
CA ALA A 55 -16.59 7.16 -7.51
C ALA A 55 -18.07 7.27 -7.09
N ALA A 56 -18.42 6.84 -5.87
CA ALA A 56 -19.77 6.95 -5.31
C ALA A 56 -20.24 8.42 -5.22
N ILE A 57 -19.39 9.31 -4.69
CA ILE A 57 -19.68 10.76 -4.64
C ILE A 57 -19.93 11.32 -6.05
N ARG A 58 -19.14 10.92 -7.05
CA ARG A 58 -19.35 11.36 -8.45
C ARG A 58 -20.63 10.83 -9.08
N ALA A 59 -21.11 9.67 -8.61
CA ALA A 59 -22.40 9.10 -9.01
C ALA A 59 -23.59 9.72 -8.27
N GLY A 60 -23.36 10.61 -7.29
CA GLY A 60 -24.40 11.18 -6.44
C GLY A 60 -24.83 10.28 -5.29
N GLU A 61 -24.06 9.22 -4.99
CA GLU A 61 -24.31 8.27 -3.92
C GLU A 61 -23.43 8.63 -2.70
N GLY A 62 -24.00 9.37 -1.75
CA GLY A 62 -23.31 9.80 -0.52
C GLY A 62 -22.54 11.13 -0.65
N SER A 63 -22.16 11.68 0.49
CA SER A 63 -21.46 12.97 0.61
C SER A 63 -20.05 12.77 1.20
N ALA A 64 -19.15 13.73 0.96
CA ALA A 64 -17.81 13.68 1.55
C ALA A 64 -17.83 13.66 3.10
N GLU A 65 -18.89 14.22 3.69
CA GLU A 65 -19.10 14.29 5.14
C GLU A 65 -19.32 12.91 5.76
N ASP A 66 -19.96 12.00 5.01
CA ASP A 66 -20.23 10.62 5.43
C ASP A 66 -18.94 9.79 5.59
N PHE A 67 -17.82 10.26 5.03
CA PHE A 67 -16.55 9.52 4.97
C PHE A 67 -15.38 10.23 5.64
N ILE A 68 -15.61 11.29 6.42
CA ILE A 68 -14.54 12.09 7.08
C ILE A 68 -13.58 11.23 7.91
N ASP A 69 -14.11 10.27 8.68
CA ASP A 69 -13.30 9.37 9.51
C ASP A 69 -12.66 8.21 8.72
N SER A 70 -13.09 7.98 7.48
CA SER A 70 -12.74 6.79 6.69
C SER A 70 -11.53 6.98 5.76
N ILE A 71 -11.09 8.23 5.51
CA ILE A 71 -10.04 8.54 4.52
C ILE A 71 -8.73 8.92 5.20
N CYS A 72 -8.19 8.02 6.03
CA CYS A 72 -6.83 8.16 6.56
C CYS A 72 -5.97 6.99 6.11
N VAL A 73 -5.19 7.20 5.05
CA VAL A 73 -4.28 6.18 4.53
C VAL A 73 -3.03 6.07 5.42
N PRO A 74 -2.74 4.90 6.01
CA PRO A 74 -1.74 4.75 7.08
C PRO A 74 -0.29 4.67 6.58
N TYR A 75 0.14 5.60 5.72
CA TYR A 75 1.49 5.61 5.16
C TYR A 75 2.59 5.66 6.22
N ARG A 76 2.31 6.30 7.38
CA ARG A 76 3.29 6.52 8.47
C ARG A 76 3.49 5.31 9.37
N ASP A 77 2.68 4.27 9.24
CA ASP A 77 2.73 3.10 10.12
C ASP A 77 3.96 2.20 9.83
N SER A 78 4.62 2.38 8.68
CA SER A 78 5.89 1.74 8.32
C SER A 78 6.80 2.67 7.50
N VAL A 79 8.11 2.48 7.64
CA VAL A 79 9.11 3.21 6.83
C VAL A 79 8.93 2.92 5.34
N LEU A 80 8.63 1.67 4.97
CA LEU A 80 8.40 1.26 3.59
C LEU A 80 7.28 2.09 2.94
N THR A 81 6.13 2.18 3.60
CA THR A 81 4.97 2.93 3.09
C THR A 81 5.19 4.45 3.13
N MET A 82 6.04 4.95 4.03
CA MET A 82 6.44 6.36 4.00
C MET A 82 7.29 6.69 2.78
N LEU A 83 8.26 5.83 2.46
CA LEU A 83 9.14 6.01 1.30
C LEU A 83 8.39 5.86 -0.02
N LEU A 84 7.43 4.94 -0.09
CA LEU A 84 6.64 4.67 -1.30
C LEU A 84 5.38 5.53 -1.42
N LYS A 85 5.13 6.45 -0.50
CA LYS A 85 3.89 7.27 -0.48
C LYS A 85 3.62 7.94 -1.83
N ASP A 86 4.65 8.49 -2.46
CA ASP A 86 4.56 9.19 -3.74
C ASP A 86 4.34 8.26 -4.93
N SER A 87 4.71 6.99 -4.78
CA SER A 87 4.63 5.96 -5.82
C SER A 87 3.30 5.20 -5.75
N LEU A 88 2.70 5.10 -4.55
CA LEU A 88 1.42 4.41 -4.30
C LEU A 88 0.19 5.32 -4.45
N GLY A 89 0.28 6.58 -4.01
CA GLY A 89 -0.83 7.52 -4.01
C GLY A 89 -0.73 8.63 -5.06
N GLY A 90 -1.68 9.56 -5.03
CA GLY A 90 -1.71 10.72 -5.92
C GLY A 90 -1.97 10.32 -7.38
N SER A 91 -1.19 10.88 -8.32
CA SER A 91 -1.32 10.59 -9.75
C SER A 91 -0.48 9.41 -10.22
N ALA A 92 0.28 8.77 -9.32
CA ALA A 92 1.15 7.66 -9.67
C ALA A 92 0.35 6.43 -10.10
N LYS A 93 0.97 5.57 -10.90
CA LYS A 93 0.43 4.27 -11.29
C LYS A 93 1.31 3.20 -10.67
N THR A 94 0.71 2.33 -9.88
CA THR A 94 1.39 1.20 -9.24
C THR A 94 0.93 -0.10 -9.88
N LEU A 95 1.89 -0.98 -10.17
CA LEU A 95 1.67 -2.36 -10.54
C LEU A 95 2.37 -3.25 -9.51
N MET A 96 1.66 -4.25 -8.99
CA MET A 96 2.21 -5.23 -8.06
C MET A 96 2.32 -6.60 -8.76
N PHE A 97 3.52 -7.20 -8.71
CA PHE A 97 3.72 -8.57 -9.14
C PHE A 97 3.54 -9.51 -7.94
N ALA A 98 2.54 -10.38 -8.00
CA ALA A 98 2.31 -11.40 -6.99
C ALA A 98 2.96 -12.72 -7.42
N CYS A 99 4.04 -13.10 -6.73
CA CYS A 99 4.71 -14.38 -6.96
C CYS A 99 4.03 -15.46 -6.12
N ALA A 100 3.31 -16.37 -6.77
CA ALA A 100 2.65 -17.49 -6.11
C ALA A 100 3.43 -18.78 -6.33
N ASN A 101 3.57 -19.58 -5.26
CA ASN A 101 4.10 -20.93 -5.34
C ASN A 101 2.91 -21.90 -5.57
N PRO A 102 2.95 -22.78 -6.59
CA PRO A 102 1.90 -23.80 -6.79
C PRO A 102 1.88 -24.92 -5.74
N THR A 103 2.90 -25.00 -4.89
CA THR A 103 3.04 -26.01 -3.82
C THR A 103 2.66 -25.51 -2.44
#